data_AF-A0A3D5WA65-F1
#
_entry.id   AF-A0A3D5WA65-F1
#
_cell.length_a   1.000
_cell.length_b   1.000
_cell.length_c   1.000
_cell.angle_alpha   90.00
_cell.angle_beta   90.00
_cell.angle_gamma   90.00
#
_symmetry.space_group_name_H-M   'P 1'
#
loop_
_entity.id
_entity.type
_entity.pdbx_description
1 polymer ?
#
loop_
_entity_poly.entity_id
_entity_poly.type
_entity_poly.pdbx_seq_one_letter_code
_entity_poly.pdbx_strand_id
1 'polypeptide(L)'
;KSLEKKLEVFCGVSVRLEIAEGGEVSGETPAMAQQRREQEEKEQAYKTLMDDPAVQSLVSAFDATVVPDSVTPGKQQRKSE
;
A
#
# COMPACT_ATOMS: atom_id res chain seq x y z
N LYS A 1 -24.38 -16.29 -5.45
CA LYS A 1 -24.53 -14.95 -4.82
C LYS A 1 -23.89 -14.97 -3.43
N SER A 2 -22.57 -14.76 -3.33
CA SER A 2 -21.82 -14.92 -2.07
C SER A 2 -21.81 -13.65 -1.20
N LEU A 3 -21.80 -12.47 -1.83
CA LEU A 3 -21.63 -11.20 -1.12
C LEU A 3 -22.87 -10.79 -0.32
N GLU A 4 -24.05 -10.84 -0.92
CA GLU A 4 -25.34 -10.55 -0.26
C GLU A 4 -25.54 -11.42 0.99
N LYS A 5 -25.35 -12.74 0.87
CA LYS A 5 -25.42 -13.67 2.01
C LYS A 5 -24.41 -13.34 3.13
N LYS A 6 -23.19 -12.92 2.77
CA LYS A 6 -22.19 -12.50 3.77
C LYS A 6 -22.61 -11.20 4.48
N LEU A 7 -23.21 -10.27 3.75
CA LEU A 7 -23.76 -9.05 4.34
C LEU A 7 -24.96 -9.35 5.25
N GLU A 8 -25.83 -10.28 4.88
CA GLU A 8 -26.93 -10.74 5.75
C GLU A 8 -26.42 -11.32 7.07
N VAL A 9 -25.39 -12.17 7.02
CA VAL A 9 -24.76 -12.74 8.21
C VAL A 9 -24.09 -11.65 9.06
N PHE A 10 -23.41 -10.69 8.43
CA PHE A 10 -22.73 -9.60 9.14
C PHE A 10 -23.71 -8.62 9.79
N CYS A 11 -24.79 -8.25 9.09
CA CYS A 11 -25.79 -7.30 9.55
C CYS A 11 -26.86 -7.94 10.45
N GLY A 12 -27.00 -9.28 10.43
CA GLY A 12 -28.01 -10.03 11.18
C GLY A 12 -29.45 -9.85 10.66
N VAL A 13 -29.63 -9.26 9.48
CA VAL A 13 -30.92 -8.99 8.84
C VAL A 13 -30.86 -9.35 7.37
N SER A 14 -32.02 -9.54 6.72
CA SER A 14 -32.02 -9.76 5.27
C SER A 14 -31.66 -8.47 4.54
N VAL A 15 -30.78 -8.59 3.55
CA VAL A 15 -30.16 -7.49 2.82
C VAL A 15 -30.38 -7.75 1.35
N ARG A 16 -30.91 -6.76 0.63
CA ARG A 16 -30.98 -6.77 -0.83
C ARG A 16 -29.79 -5.98 -1.38
N LEU A 17 -28.97 -6.63 -2.19
CA LEU A 17 -27.79 -5.99 -2.80
C LEU A 17 -28.06 -5.60 -4.26
N GLU A 18 -27.76 -4.33 -4.59
CA GLU A 18 -27.74 -3.80 -5.95
C GLU A 18 -26.37 -3.14 -6.20
N ILE A 19 -25.72 -3.47 -7.31
CA ILE A 19 -24.44 -2.88 -7.71
C ILE A 19 -24.75 -1.91 -8.85
N ALA A 20 -24.59 -0.62 -8.59
CA ALA A 20 -24.72 0.43 -9.60
C ALA A 20 -23.33 0.83 -10.11
N GLU A 21 -23.20 0.99 -11.43
CA GLU A 21 -21.98 1.48 -12.07
C GLU A 21 -22.05 3.00 -12.27
N GLY A 22 -20.91 3.69 -12.19
CA GLY A 22 -20.82 5.12 -12.51
C GLY A 22 -21.44 6.07 -11.48
N GLY A 23 -21.76 5.58 -10.28
CA GLY A 23 -22.19 6.44 -9.18
C GLY A 23 -21.05 7.33 -8.66
N GLU A 24 -21.37 8.55 -8.24
CA GLU A 24 -20.42 9.42 -7.55
C GLU A 24 -20.07 8.83 -6.18
N VAL A 25 -18.78 8.59 -5.94
CA VAL A 25 -18.31 8.01 -4.67
C VAL A 25 -17.95 9.15 -3.73
N SER A 26 -18.68 9.27 -2.62
CA SER A 26 -18.48 10.34 -1.62
C SER A 26 -17.26 10.17 -0.72
N GLY A 27 -16.46 9.11 -0.92
CA GLY A 27 -15.29 8.80 -0.09
C GLY A 27 -14.36 7.77 -0.74
N GLU A 28 -13.33 7.37 0.01
CA GLU A 28 -12.36 6.38 -0.45
C GLU A 28 -12.96 4.96 -0.39
N THR A 29 -12.96 4.24 -1.51
CA THR A 29 -13.31 2.81 -1.51
C THR A 29 -12.20 1.97 -0.88
N PRO A 30 -12.47 0.77 -0.36
CA PRO A 30 -11.42 -0.10 0.16
C PRO A 30 -10.27 -0.39 -0.83
N ALA A 31 -10.57 -0.49 -2.13
CA ALA A 31 -9.56 -0.68 -3.17
C ALA A 31 -8.67 0.57 -3.34
N MET A 32 -9.27 1.77 -3.34
CA MET A 32 -8.51 3.03 -3.36
C MET A 32 -7.63 3.17 -2.11
N ALA A 33 -8.17 2.85 -0.93
CA ALA A 33 -7.42 2.89 0.33
C ALA A 33 -6.25 1.91 0.33
N GLN A 34 -6.40 0.75 -0.30
CA GLN A 34 -5.31 -0.19 -0.48
C GLN A 34 -4.23 0.38 -1.40
N GLN A 35 -4.58 0.91 -2.57
CA GLN A 35 -3.62 1.51 -3.50
C GLN A 35 -2.85 2.67 -2.84
N ARG A 36 -3.55 3.52 -2.08
CA ARG A 36 -2.90 4.61 -1.34
C ARG A 36 -1.88 4.09 -0.34
N ARG A 37 -2.23 3.08 0.48
CA ARG A 37 -1.29 2.47 1.43
C ARG A 37 -0.07 1.86 0.75
N GLU A 38 -0.27 1.12 -0.35
CA GLU A 38 0.83 0.54 -1.12
C GLU A 38 1.78 1.61 -1.67
N GLN A 39 1.24 2.74 -2.13
CA GLN A 39 2.01 3.88 -2.58
C GLN A 39 2.79 4.55 -1.44
N GLU A 40 2.13 4.80 -0.30
CA GLU A 40 2.75 5.36 0.90
C GLU A 40 3.91 4.46 1.40
N GLU A 41 3.72 3.14 1.40
CA GLU A 41 4.75 2.17 1.76
C GLU A 41 5.94 2.18 0.79
N LYS A 42 5.69 2.28 -0.52
CA LYS A 42 6.76 2.39 -1.54
C LYS A 42 7.58 3.67 -1.35
N GLU A 43 6.91 4.80 -1.12
CA GLU A 43 7.57 6.09 -0.86
C GLU A 43 8.40 6.07 0.42
N GLN A 44 7.86 5.49 1.49
CA GLN A 44 8.60 5.32 2.74
C GLN A 44 9.83 4.44 2.56
N ALA A 45 9.71 3.33 1.82
CA ALA A 45 10.83 2.45 1.52
C ALA A 45 11.92 3.17 0.72
N TYR A 46 11.53 3.94 -0.31
CA TYR A 46 12.45 4.75 -1.10
C TYR A 46 13.21 5.75 -0.23
N LYS A 47 12.48 6.52 0.60
CA LYS A 47 13.08 7.50 1.49
C LYS A 47 14.07 6.86 2.48
N THR A 48 13.67 5.76 3.10
CA THR A 48 14.52 5.02 4.06
C THR A 48 15.80 4.53 3.39
N LEU A 49 15.70 4.06 2.15
CA LEU A 49 16.86 3.61 1.37
C LEU A 49 17.80 4.76 1.00
N MET A 50 17.28 5.94 0.63
CA MET A 50 18.08 7.15 0.37
C MET A 50 18.77 7.69 1.62
N ASP A 51 18.11 7.60 2.77
CA ASP A 51 18.62 8.08 4.05
C ASP A 51 19.62 7.09 4.69
N ASP A 52 19.79 5.88 4.14
CA ASP A 52 20.72 4.86 4.66
C ASP A 52 22.19 5.26 4.36
N PRO A 53 23.03 5.44 5.40
CA PRO A 53 24.45 5.82 5.23
C PRO A 53 25.27 4.82 4.40
N ALA A 54 24.92 3.53 4.43
CA ALA A 54 25.60 2.51 3.63
C ALA A 54 25.25 2.66 2.15
N VAL A 55 24.00 2.97 1.83
CA VAL A 55 23.57 3.26 0.45
C VAL A 55 24.26 4.52 -0.05
N GLN A 56 24.31 5.59 0.74
CA GLN A 56 25.00 6.83 0.37
C GLN A 56 26.50 6.58 0.11
N SER A 57 27.14 5.76 0.93
CA SER A 57 28.54 5.37 0.74
C SER A 57 28.75 4.59 -0.56
N LEU A 58 27.84 3.68 -0.92
CA LEU A 58 27.90 2.92 -2.18
C LEU A 58 27.67 3.82 -3.39
N VAL A 59 26.68 4.71 -3.32
CA VAL A 59 26.41 5.71 -4.37
C VAL A 59 27.64 6.57 -4.61
N SER A 60 28.29 7.07 -3.55
CA SER A 60 29.48 7.89 -3.67
C SER A 60 30.72 7.13 -4.13
N ALA A 61 30.89 5.86 -3.73
CA ALA A 61 32.09 5.08 -4.05
C ALA A 61 32.06 4.50 -5.48
N PHE A 62 30.86 4.24 -6.01
CA PHE A 62 30.67 3.53 -7.27
C PHE A 62 29.92 4.32 -8.34
N ASP A 63 29.65 5.62 -8.10
CA ASP A 63 28.73 6.43 -8.92
C ASP A 63 27.39 5.70 -9.20
N ALA A 64 26.92 4.96 -8.20
CA ALA A 64 25.75 4.11 -8.35
C ALA A 64 24.47 4.95 -8.37
N THR A 65 23.47 4.51 -9.13
CA THR A 65 22.16 5.16 -9.19
C THR A 65 21.09 4.23 -8.64
N VAL A 66 20.18 4.78 -7.85
CA VAL A 66 19.02 4.04 -7.38
C VAL A 66 17.92 4.11 -8.41
N VAL A 67 17.37 2.94 -8.75
CA VAL A 67 16.23 2.81 -9.67
C VAL A 67 14.95 2.78 -8.83
N PRO A 68 14.16 3.88 -8.79
CA PRO A 68 13.05 4.02 -7.84
C PRO A 68 11.99 2.92 -7.98
N ASP A 69 11.77 2.42 -9.20
CA ASP A 69 10.79 1.38 -9.47
C ASP A 69 11.21 -0.03 -9.02
N SER A 70 12.51 -0.23 -8.76
CA SER A 70 13.01 -1.48 -8.19
C SER A 70 12.94 -1.52 -6.66
N VAL A 71 12.62 -0.40 -6.01
CA VAL A 71 12.55 -0.32 -4.56
C VAL A 71 11.29 -1.00 -4.06
N THR A 72 11.48 -1.95 -3.14
CA THR A 72 10.41 -2.69 -2.49
C THR A 72 10.47 -2.44 -0.97
N PRO A 73 9.31 -2.40 -0.29
CA PRO A 73 9.29 -2.34 1.17
C PRO A 73 10.07 -3.50 1.79
N GLY A 74 11.13 -3.18 2.53
CA GLY A 74 11.97 -4.18 3.19
C GLY A 74 11.37 -4.67 4.51
N LYS A 75 11.68 -5.91 4.92
CA LYS A 75 11.33 -6.45 6.25
C LYS A 75 12.17 -5.87 7.39
N GLN A 76 12.94 -4.81 7.14
CA GLN A 76 14.01 -4.34 8.02
C GLN A 76 13.44 -3.43 9.12
N GLN A 77 12.63 -3.97 10.03
CA GLN A 77 12.73 -3.54 11.43
C GLN A 77 14.08 -4.06 11.95
N ARG A 78 15.20 -3.42 11.59
CA ARG A 78 16.42 -3.62 12.36
C ARG A 78 16.15 -2.97 13.70
N LYS A 79 15.89 -3.79 14.72
CA LYS A 79 15.97 -3.36 16.11
C LYS A 79 17.37 -2.79 16.29
N SER A 80 17.46 -1.48 16.49
CA SER A 80 18.67 -0.86 17.01
C SER A 80 18.93 -1.50 18.37
N GLU A 81 20.05 -2.22 18.50
CA GLU A 81 20.59 -2.71 19.77
C GLU A 81 21.56 -1.67 20.34
#